data_AF-A0A7C2X798-F1
#
_entry.id   AF-A0A7C2X798-F1
#
_cell.length_a   1.000
_cell.length_b   1.000
_cell.length_c   1.000
_cell.angle_alpha   90.00
_cell.angle_beta   90.00
_cell.angle_gamma   90.00
#
_symmetry.space_group_name_H-M   'P 1'
#
loop_
_entity.id
_entity.type
_entity.pdbx_description
1 polymer ?
#
loop_
_entity_poly.entity_id
_entity_poly.type
_entity_poly.pdbx_seq_one_letter_code
_entity_poly.pdbx_strand_id
1 'polypeptide(L)'
;RTRRQFGEADRFTVAGRIRIAATAGSGLNALPVNKRVYSGGGSSVRGYDFQAVGPLDVDGVPIGGRSAVEAALEARARIFGPFQIAAFADAGAVYSESFPDFAGDYLVGSGGGLRYLSPIGPIRLDAAFPLERRPTDPGFQFYISLGQPF
;
A
#
# COMPACT_ATOMS: atom_id res chain seq x y z
N ARG A 1 1.25 -9.76 8.59
CA ARG A 1 -0.06 -9.79 7.88
C ARG A 1 -1.00 -10.69 8.66
N THR A 2 -2.29 -10.37 8.72
CA THR A 2 -3.32 -11.26 9.26
C THR A 2 -4.54 -11.27 8.33
N ARG A 3 -5.26 -12.39 8.29
CA ARG A 3 -6.54 -12.50 7.58
C ARG A 3 -7.49 -13.39 8.37
N ARG A 4 -8.77 -13.06 8.36
CA ARG A 4 -9.83 -13.85 8.96
C ARG A 4 -11.00 -13.99 8.00
N GLN A 5 -11.46 -15.22 7.84
CA GLN A 5 -12.64 -15.55 7.04
C GLN A 5 -13.81 -15.87 7.98
N PHE A 6 -15.03 -15.53 7.56
CA PHE A 6 -16.23 -15.75 8.36
C PHE A 6 -17.50 -15.73 7.50
N GLY A 7 -18.61 -16.11 8.12
CA GLY A 7 -19.91 -16.28 7.47
C GLY A 7 -20.04 -17.66 6.83
N GLU A 8 -21.23 -17.93 6.29
CA GLU A 8 -21.50 -19.19 5.60
C GLU A 8 -20.51 -19.41 4.44
N ALA A 9 -19.91 -20.60 4.39
CA ALA A 9 -18.91 -20.99 3.40
C ALA A 9 -17.74 -19.99 3.24
N ASP A 10 -17.34 -19.31 4.34
CA ASP A 10 -16.23 -18.34 4.38
C ASP A 10 -16.39 -17.20 3.35
N ARG A 11 -17.63 -16.79 3.11
CA ARG A 11 -17.96 -15.78 2.09
C ARG A 11 -17.38 -14.40 2.36
N PHE A 12 -17.07 -14.06 3.61
CA PHE A 12 -16.46 -12.77 3.97
C PHE A 12 -15.00 -12.96 4.38
N THR A 13 -14.16 -12.00 4.06
CA THR A 13 -12.78 -11.96 4.54
C THR A 13 -12.38 -10.56 4.94
N VAL A 14 -11.75 -10.43 6.10
CA VAL A 14 -11.07 -9.20 6.53
C VAL A 14 -9.58 -9.50 6.62
N ALA A 15 -8.75 -8.60 6.13
CA ALA A 15 -7.31 -8.70 6.19
C ALA A 15 -6.68 -7.38 6.64
N GLY A 16 -5.59 -7.51 7.40
CA GLY A 16 -4.80 -6.40 7.89
C GLY A 16 -3.31 -6.62 7.61
N ARG A 17 -2.59 -5.55 7.31
CA ARG A 17 -1.13 -5.52 7.17
C ARG A 17 -0.59 -4.31 7.92
N ILE A 18 0.48 -4.51 8.65
CA ILE A 18 1.33 -3.46 9.19
C ILE A 18 2.74 -3.74 8.68
N ARG A 19 3.44 -2.70 8.24
CA ARG A 19 4.85 -2.73 7.88
C ARG A 19 5.55 -1.59 8.61
N ILE A 20 6.62 -1.92 9.31
CA ILE A 20 7.56 -0.95 9.86
C ILE A 20 8.90 -1.30 9.25
N ALA A 21 9.58 -0.31 8.68
CA ALA A 21 10.88 -0.47 8.07
C ALA A 21 11.81 0.64 8.57
N ALA A 22 13.07 0.30 8.80
CA ALA A 22 14.10 1.23 9.21
C ALA A 22 15.45 0.77 8.64
N THR A 23 16.31 1.73 8.36
CA THR A 23 17.68 1.49 7.92
C THR A 23 18.65 2.19 8.87
N ALA A 24 19.73 1.49 9.22
CA ALA A 24 20.77 1.99 10.11
C ALA A 24 21.98 2.50 9.30
N GLY A 25 22.78 3.37 9.92
CA GLY A 25 23.99 3.94 9.31
C GLY A 25 23.91 5.45 9.15
N SER A 26 24.52 5.97 8.09
CA SER A 26 24.63 7.41 7.80
C SER A 26 23.27 8.11 7.61
N GLY A 27 23.27 9.44 7.69
CA GLY A 27 22.09 10.26 7.40
C GLY A 27 21.61 10.09 5.95
N LEU A 28 20.36 10.48 5.67
CA LEU A 28 19.67 10.21 4.39
C LEU A 28 20.49 10.61 3.16
N ASN A 29 21.18 11.76 3.22
CA ASN A 29 21.98 12.29 2.11
C ASN A 29 23.19 11.40 1.76
N ALA A 30 23.76 10.70 2.74
CA ALA A 30 24.89 9.78 2.56
C ALA A 30 24.43 8.32 2.41
N LEU A 31 23.13 8.06 2.40
CA LEU A 31 22.57 6.73 2.25
C LEU A 31 22.34 6.44 0.75
N PRO A 32 22.95 5.37 0.19
CA PRO A 32 22.70 4.95 -1.19
C PRO A 32 21.21 4.75 -1.47
N VAL A 33 20.75 5.13 -2.66
CA VAL A 33 19.34 5.09 -3.07
C VAL A 33 18.72 3.70 -2.90
N ASN A 34 19.48 2.63 -3.14
CA ASN A 34 19.05 1.24 -2.98
C ASN A 34 18.96 0.76 -1.52
N LYS A 35 19.45 1.54 -0.55
CA LYS A 35 19.33 1.28 0.90
C LYS A 35 18.25 2.13 1.56
N ARG A 36 17.62 3.03 0.81
CA ARG A 36 16.51 3.86 1.29
C ARG A 36 15.22 3.05 1.32
N VAL A 37 14.31 3.47 2.18
CA VAL A 37 12.96 2.91 2.31
C VAL A 37 12.00 3.77 1.50
N TYR A 38 11.06 3.11 0.82
CA TYR A 38 10.04 3.76 0.00
C TYR A 38 8.66 3.15 0.29
N SER A 39 7.63 3.93 -0.02
CA SER A 39 6.22 3.57 0.14
C SER A 39 5.40 4.14 -1.04
N GLY A 40 4.22 3.58 -1.32
CA GLY A 40 3.38 3.96 -2.46
C GLY A 40 3.36 2.92 -3.59
N GLY A 41 2.22 2.83 -4.27
CA GLY A 41 1.95 1.86 -5.33
C GLY A 41 1.17 0.62 -4.86
N GLY A 42 0.93 -0.30 -5.80
CA GLY A 42 -0.04 -1.41 -5.67
C GLY A 42 0.17 -2.39 -4.52
N SER A 43 1.39 -2.49 -3.98
CA SER A 43 1.77 -3.38 -2.88
C SER A 43 2.07 -2.66 -1.56
N SER A 44 1.90 -1.35 -1.52
CA SER A 44 2.19 -0.49 -0.38
C SER A 44 0.96 0.36 -0.04
N VAL A 45 0.91 1.63 -0.45
CA VAL A 45 -0.23 2.53 -0.31
C VAL A 45 -0.83 2.76 -1.69
N ARG A 46 -1.92 2.04 -2.00
CA ARG A 46 -2.62 2.13 -3.27
C ARG A 46 -3.24 3.52 -3.45
N GLY A 47 -3.21 4.06 -4.67
CA GLY A 47 -3.72 5.39 -5.02
C GLY A 47 -2.61 6.42 -5.22
N TYR A 48 -1.42 6.18 -4.65
CA TYR A 48 -0.20 6.95 -4.92
C TYR A 48 0.73 6.21 -5.87
N ASP A 49 1.56 6.97 -6.58
CA ASP A 49 2.54 6.41 -7.51
C ASP A 49 3.56 5.53 -6.80
N PHE A 50 4.20 4.68 -7.59
CA PHE A 50 5.24 3.82 -7.09
C PHE A 50 6.30 4.66 -6.36
N GLN A 51 6.54 4.34 -5.08
CA GLN A 51 7.49 5.04 -4.22
C GLN A 51 7.14 6.49 -3.84
N ALA A 52 5.99 7.02 -4.29
CA ALA A 52 5.65 8.43 -4.10
C ALA A 52 5.15 8.79 -2.71
N VAL A 53 4.84 7.83 -1.83
CA VAL A 53 4.47 8.15 -0.45
C VAL A 53 5.72 8.50 0.34
N GLY A 54 5.85 9.78 0.69
CA GLY A 54 6.99 10.31 1.40
C GLY A 54 7.54 11.61 0.79
N PRO A 55 8.74 12.01 1.23
CA PRO A 55 9.43 13.19 0.71
C PRO A 55 9.71 13.06 -0.80
N LEU A 56 9.49 14.17 -1.50
CA LEU A 56 9.79 14.35 -2.92
C LEU A 56 10.84 15.46 -3.06
N ASP A 57 11.63 15.43 -4.12
CA ASP A 57 12.48 16.56 -4.50
C ASP A 57 11.69 17.65 -5.25
N VAL A 58 12.41 18.68 -5.71
CA VAL A 58 11.83 19.83 -6.42
C VAL A 58 11.17 19.46 -7.75
N ASP A 59 11.57 18.33 -8.34
CA ASP A 59 11.04 17.82 -9.61
C ASP A 59 9.90 16.80 -9.37
N GLY A 60 9.52 16.58 -8.11
CA GLY A 60 8.49 15.61 -7.72
C GLY A 60 8.98 14.17 -7.71
N VAL A 61 10.29 13.93 -7.76
CA VAL A 61 10.87 12.58 -7.74
C VAL A 61 10.96 12.07 -6.30
N PRO A 62 10.56 10.81 -6.02
CA PRO A 62 10.69 10.25 -4.68
C PRO A 62 12.14 10.12 -4.23
N ILE A 63 12.48 10.77 -3.12
CA ILE A 63 13.83 10.68 -2.54
C ILE A 63 13.97 9.53 -1.53
N GLY A 64 12.85 8.94 -1.09
CA GLY A 64 12.80 7.90 -0.08
C GLY A 64 13.18 8.41 1.33
N GLY A 65 13.33 7.47 2.25
CA GLY A 65 13.64 7.78 3.65
C GLY A 65 14.53 6.74 4.31
N ARG A 66 14.80 6.97 5.60
CA ARG A 66 15.49 6.04 6.48
C ARG A 66 14.53 5.16 7.27
N SER A 67 13.27 5.52 7.37
CA SER A 67 12.24 4.67 7.95
C SER A 67 10.88 4.86 7.27
N ALA A 68 9.99 3.89 7.45
CA ALA A 68 8.63 3.96 6.97
C ALA A 68 7.68 3.18 7.89
N VAL A 69 6.43 3.65 7.95
CA VAL A 69 5.32 2.97 8.59
C VAL A 69 4.20 2.86 7.58
N GLU A 70 3.63 1.67 7.42
CA GLU A 70 2.46 1.44 6.59
C GLU A 70 1.44 0.59 7.36
N ALA A 71 0.16 0.89 7.13
CA ALA A 71 -0.96 0.09 7.57
C ALA A 71 -1.93 -0.11 6.40
N ALA A 72 -2.53 -1.28 6.29
CA ALA A 72 -3.53 -1.56 5.28
C ALA A 72 -4.65 -2.44 5.83
N LEU A 73 -5.87 -2.11 5.47
CA LEU A 73 -7.09 -2.84 5.78
C LEU A 73 -7.81 -3.19 4.49
N GLU A 74 -8.23 -4.45 4.35
CA GLU A 74 -8.99 -4.92 3.19
C GLU A 74 -10.15 -5.80 3.65
N ALA A 75 -11.36 -5.45 3.21
CA ALA A 75 -12.56 -6.25 3.36
C ALA A 75 -12.93 -6.87 1.99
N ARG A 76 -13.35 -8.13 1.99
CA ARG A 76 -13.72 -8.88 0.79
C ARG A 76 -15.01 -9.64 1.00
N ALA A 77 -15.80 -9.75 -0.05
CA ALA A 77 -17.00 -10.57 -0.07
C ALA A 77 -17.04 -11.41 -1.36
N ARG A 78 -17.20 -12.72 -1.21
CA ARG A 78 -17.52 -13.63 -2.33
C ARG A 78 -18.95 -13.34 -2.77
N ILE A 79 -19.10 -13.05 -4.05
CA ILE A 79 -20.38 -12.69 -4.66
C ILE A 79 -21.02 -13.87 -5.37
N PHE A 80 -20.26 -14.58 -6.22
CA PHE A 80 -20.70 -15.79 -6.91
C PHE A 80 -19.48 -16.58 -7.39
N GLY A 81 -19.56 -17.91 -7.32
CA GLY A 81 -18.49 -18.80 -7.76
C GLY A 81 -17.08 -18.36 -7.28
N PRO A 82 -16.11 -18.19 -8.19
CA PRO A 82 -14.75 -17.77 -7.85
C PRO A 82 -14.56 -16.24 -7.72
N PHE A 83 -15.61 -15.43 -7.85
CA PHE A 83 -15.52 -13.98 -7.85
C PHE A 83 -15.72 -13.38 -6.46
N GLN A 84 -14.86 -12.42 -6.10
CA GLN A 84 -15.00 -11.60 -4.90
C GLN A 84 -14.88 -10.12 -5.24
N ILE A 85 -15.59 -9.29 -4.49
CA ILE A 85 -15.35 -7.84 -4.44
C ILE A 85 -14.47 -7.51 -3.23
N ALA A 86 -13.76 -6.40 -3.31
CA ALA A 86 -12.91 -5.88 -2.26
C ALA A 86 -13.14 -4.38 -2.06
N ALA A 87 -13.02 -3.93 -0.82
CA ALA A 87 -12.84 -2.53 -0.45
C ALA A 87 -11.63 -2.44 0.47
N PHE A 88 -10.84 -1.37 0.34
CA PHE A 88 -9.61 -1.22 1.10
C PHE A 88 -9.29 0.22 1.44
N ALA A 89 -8.47 0.38 2.47
CA ALA A 89 -7.78 1.61 2.83
C ALA A 89 -6.35 1.27 3.25
N ASP A 90 -5.39 1.97 2.67
CA ASP A 90 -3.97 1.87 2.96
C ASP A 90 -3.48 3.23 3.43
N ALA A 91 -2.63 3.26 4.44
CA ALA A 91 -1.99 4.46 4.96
C ALA A 91 -0.49 4.23 5.05
N GLY A 92 0.31 5.26 4.77
CA GLY A 92 1.75 5.16 4.95
C GLY A 92 2.46 6.48 5.08
N ALA A 93 3.64 6.43 5.67
CA ALA A 93 4.54 7.54 5.85
C ALA A 93 5.99 7.08 5.73
N VAL A 94 6.86 7.98 5.25
CA VAL A 94 8.30 7.74 5.07
C VAL A 94 9.05 8.92 5.67
N TYR A 95 10.09 8.64 6.46
CA TYR A 95 10.79 9.65 7.27
C TYR A 95 12.27 9.71 6.94
N SER A 96 12.86 10.89 7.09
CA SER A 96 14.31 11.11 6.95
C SER A 96 15.11 10.53 8.09
N GLU A 97 14.49 10.21 9.23
CA GLU A 97 15.14 9.62 10.41
C GLU A 97 15.02 8.10 10.45
N SER A 98 16.01 7.45 11.09
CA SER A 98 16.03 5.99 11.25
C SER A 98 14.96 5.48 12.20
N PHE A 99 14.53 6.30 13.16
CA PHE A 99 13.39 6.01 13.99
C PHE A 99 12.15 6.69 13.38
N PRO A 100 11.08 5.94 13.07
CA PRO A 100 9.89 6.52 12.48
C PRO A 100 9.15 7.38 13.49
N ASP A 101 8.60 8.49 13.03
CA ASP A 101 7.62 9.25 13.80
C ASP A 101 6.25 8.57 13.66
N PHE A 102 5.73 7.96 14.72
CA PHE A 102 4.43 7.30 14.65
C PHE A 102 3.27 8.30 14.61
N ALA A 103 3.49 9.56 15.01
CA ALA A 103 2.50 10.62 15.04
C ALA A 103 2.60 11.59 13.84
N GLY A 104 3.50 11.32 12.90
CA GLY A 104 3.68 12.13 11.69
C GLY A 104 2.50 12.04 10.72
N ASP A 105 2.59 12.81 9.63
CA ASP A 105 1.56 12.85 8.60
C ASP A 105 1.57 11.58 7.75
N TYR A 106 0.41 10.91 7.65
CA TYR A 106 0.22 9.75 6.80
C TYR A 106 -0.51 10.15 5.53
N LEU A 107 -0.06 9.61 4.41
CA LEU A 107 -0.80 9.62 3.16
C LEU A 107 -1.70 8.39 3.10
N VAL A 108 -2.98 8.62 2.87
CA VAL A 108 -4.01 7.59 2.85
C VAL A 108 -4.55 7.44 1.44
N GLY A 109 -4.68 6.19 1.01
CA GLY A 109 -5.32 5.84 -0.24
C GLY A 109 -6.40 4.79 -0.01
N SER A 110 -7.48 4.88 -0.74
CA SER A 110 -8.63 4.00 -0.58
C SER A 110 -9.17 3.56 -1.93
N GLY A 111 -9.89 2.46 -1.96
CA GLY A 111 -10.39 1.96 -3.22
C GLY A 111 -11.19 0.69 -3.13
N GLY A 112 -11.51 0.19 -4.31
CA GLY A 112 -12.28 -1.03 -4.51
C GLY A 112 -11.61 -1.94 -5.52
N GLY A 113 -11.99 -3.20 -5.53
CA GLY A 113 -11.42 -4.15 -6.45
C GLY A 113 -12.23 -5.40 -6.69
N LEU A 114 -11.84 -6.13 -7.72
CA LEU A 114 -12.34 -7.44 -8.08
C LEU A 114 -11.26 -8.48 -7.86
N ARG A 115 -11.68 -9.68 -7.44
CA ARG A 115 -10.83 -10.84 -7.26
C ARG A 115 -11.42 -12.00 -8.04
N TYR A 116 -10.60 -12.66 -8.84
CA TYR A 116 -10.97 -13.91 -9.49
C TYR A 116 -10.06 -15.03 -8.96
N LEU A 117 -10.65 -15.99 -8.27
CA LEU A 117 -9.94 -17.14 -7.70
C LEU A 117 -9.72 -18.19 -8.81
N SER A 118 -8.65 -18.03 -9.56
CA SER A 118 -8.29 -18.97 -10.63
C SER A 118 -7.57 -20.21 -10.07
N PRO A 119 -7.47 -21.31 -10.85
CA PRO A 119 -6.71 -22.51 -10.45
C PRO A 119 -5.22 -22.25 -10.18
N ILE A 120 -4.64 -21.22 -10.81
CA ILE A 120 -3.23 -20.84 -10.65
C ILE A 120 -3.01 -19.75 -9.59
N GLY A 121 -4.09 -19.35 -8.89
CA GLY A 121 -4.06 -18.35 -7.83
C GLY A 121 -4.98 -17.14 -8.08
N PRO A 122 -5.10 -16.23 -7.10
CA PRO A 122 -5.97 -15.07 -7.23
C PRO A 122 -5.47 -14.07 -8.27
N ILE A 123 -6.37 -13.61 -9.13
CA ILE A 123 -6.17 -12.41 -9.98
C ILE A 123 -6.85 -11.24 -9.29
N ARG A 124 -6.20 -10.08 -9.25
CA ARG A 124 -6.73 -8.85 -8.65
C ARG A 124 -6.77 -7.74 -9.66
N LEU A 125 -7.87 -7.01 -9.66
CA LEU A 125 -8.03 -5.72 -10.31
C LEU A 125 -8.44 -4.72 -9.23
N ASP A 126 -7.63 -3.68 -9.00
CA ASP A 126 -7.89 -2.64 -8.01
C ASP A 126 -7.98 -1.27 -8.69
N ALA A 127 -8.92 -0.45 -8.22
CA ALA A 127 -9.01 0.98 -8.52
C ALA A 127 -8.85 1.73 -7.19
N ALA A 128 -7.90 2.66 -7.12
CA ALA A 128 -7.56 3.36 -5.90
C ALA A 128 -7.44 4.86 -6.10
N PHE A 129 -7.77 5.62 -5.07
CA PHE A 129 -7.79 7.07 -5.04
C PHE A 129 -6.99 7.56 -3.82
N PRO A 130 -6.07 8.54 -4.00
CA PRO A 130 -5.44 9.20 -2.87
C PRO A 130 -6.45 10.11 -2.18
N LEU A 131 -6.55 10.02 -0.85
CA LEU A 131 -7.42 10.88 -0.05
C LEU A 131 -6.79 12.25 0.19
N GLU A 132 -5.47 12.26 0.45
CA GLU A 132 -4.67 13.48 0.58
C GLU A 132 -3.81 13.70 -0.67
N ARG A 133 -4.45 14.14 -1.76
CA ARG A 133 -3.77 14.33 -3.04
C ARG A 133 -2.89 15.58 -3.04
N ARG A 134 -1.58 15.43 -3.30
CA ARG A 134 -0.69 16.56 -3.61
C ARG A 134 -0.81 16.95 -5.08
N PRO A 135 -0.37 18.16 -5.49
CA PRO A 135 -0.40 18.57 -6.91
C PRO A 135 0.33 17.61 -7.86
N THR A 136 1.36 16.91 -7.36
CA THR A 136 2.14 15.93 -8.10
C THR A 136 1.51 14.54 -8.17
N ASP A 137 0.50 14.26 -7.34
CA ASP A 137 -0.10 12.92 -7.27
C ASP A 137 -1.21 12.75 -8.33
N PRO A 138 -1.34 11.56 -8.94
CA PRO A 138 -2.42 11.28 -9.87
C PRO A 138 -3.79 11.28 -9.18
N GLY A 139 -4.86 11.50 -9.95
CA GLY A 139 -6.23 11.50 -9.40
C GLY A 139 -6.75 10.11 -9.03
N PHE A 140 -6.23 9.05 -9.65
CA PHE A 140 -6.58 7.66 -9.38
C PHE A 140 -5.50 6.73 -9.96
N GLN A 141 -5.50 5.45 -9.55
CA GLN A 141 -4.67 4.40 -10.14
C GLN A 141 -5.42 3.09 -10.31
N PHE A 142 -5.00 2.32 -11.32
CA PHE A 142 -5.43 0.95 -11.52
C PHE A 142 -4.26 -0.02 -11.33
N TYR A 143 -4.52 -1.14 -10.68
CA TYR A 143 -3.55 -2.21 -10.47
C TYR A 143 -4.09 -3.55 -10.92
N ILE A 144 -3.24 -4.31 -11.61
CA ILE A 144 -3.50 -5.71 -11.96
C ILE A 144 -2.38 -6.55 -11.35
N SER A 145 -2.74 -7.61 -10.64
CA SER A 145 -1.75 -8.53 -10.06
C SER A 145 -2.24 -9.97 -10.10
N LEU A 146 -1.31 -10.90 -10.33
CA LEU A 146 -1.52 -12.34 -10.26
C LEU A 146 -0.82 -12.93 -9.03
N GLY A 147 -1.47 -13.89 -8.38
CA GLY A 147 -0.92 -14.63 -7.25
C GLY A 147 -1.28 -14.00 -5.92
N GLN A 148 -0.59 -14.42 -4.86
CA GLN A 148 -0.72 -13.76 -3.57
C GLN A 148 0.01 -12.41 -3.63
N PRO A 149 -0.69 -11.28 -3.54
CA PRO A 149 -0.03 -10.01 -3.27
C PRO A 149 0.34 -10.02 -1.80
N PHE A 150 1.50 -9.43 -1.53
CA PHE A 150 2.20 -9.37 -0.26
C PHE A 150 2.80 -10.72 0.17
#